data_AF-A0A699JWK2-F1
#
_entry.id   AF-A0A699JWK2-F1
#
_cell.length_a   1.000
_cell.length_b   1.000
_cell.length_c   1.000
_cell.angle_alpha   90.00
_cell.angle_beta   90.00
_cell.angle_gamma   90.00
#
_symmetry.space_group_name_H-M   'P 1'
#
loop_
_entity.id
_entity.type
_entity.pdbx_description
1 polymer ?
#
loop_
_entity_poly.entity_id
_entity_poly.type
_entity_poly.pdbx_seq_one_letter_code
_entity_poly.pdbx_strand_id
1 'polypeptide(L)'
;MTFLFDFSRLTAQLRKFRVELYIKGLPEVIKGEATSSRPAMLNDAARMAHTLMEQMIQAKNERVTEGNKKRWKNNNQGENNNCDNNNNNRKNCGNYRDNNHHNQYNQR
;
A
#
# COMPACT_ATOMS: atom_id res chain seq x y z
N MET A 1 -10.90 50.59 -11.65
CA MET A 1 -10.01 49.41 -11.73
C MET A 1 -9.82 48.66 -10.42
N THR A 2 -10.28 49.17 -9.27
CA THR A 2 -10.21 48.48 -7.96
C THR A 2 -11.20 47.31 -7.85
N PHE A 3 -12.45 47.49 -8.28
CA PHE A 3 -13.50 46.45 -8.20
C PHE A 3 -13.14 45.12 -8.88
N LEU A 4 -12.47 45.15 -10.04
CA LEU A 4 -12.05 43.94 -10.75
C LEU A 4 -10.93 43.20 -9.99
N PHE A 5 -9.99 43.94 -9.42
CA PHE A 5 -8.92 43.38 -8.61
C PHE A 5 -9.45 42.70 -7.34
N ASP A 6 -10.43 43.34 -6.68
CA ASP A 6 -11.09 42.79 -5.48
C ASP A 6 -11.88 41.51 -5.79
N PHE A 7 -12.61 41.48 -6.91
CA PHE A 7 -13.34 40.28 -7.34
C PHE A 7 -12.41 39.09 -7.67
N SER A 8 -11.32 39.33 -8.39
CA SER A 8 -10.32 38.29 -8.67
C SER A 8 -9.65 37.76 -7.40
N ARG A 9 -9.37 38.64 -6.43
CA ARG A 9 -8.82 38.24 -5.12
C ARG A 9 -9.80 37.38 -4.33
N LEU A 10 -11.07 37.77 -4.29
CA LEU A 10 -12.12 37.04 -3.58
C LEU A 10 -12.32 35.63 -4.16
N THR A 11 -12.41 35.52 -5.48
CA THR A 11 -12.56 34.23 -6.17
C THR A 11 -11.36 33.31 -5.98
N ALA A 12 -10.13 33.85 -5.92
CA ALA A 12 -8.93 33.09 -5.60
C ALA A 12 -8.95 32.53 -4.17
N GLN A 13 -9.36 33.33 -3.18
CA GLN A 13 -9.48 32.89 -1.79
C GLN A 13 -10.56 31.81 -1.61
N LEU A 14 -11.72 31.99 -2.25
CA LEU A 14 -12.80 31.01 -2.20
C LEU A 14 -12.38 29.66 -2.81
N ARG A 15 -11.64 29.68 -3.93
CA ARG A 15 -11.10 28.44 -4.54
C ARG A 15 -10.16 27.71 -3.58
N LYS A 16 -9.24 28.43 -2.94
CA LYS A 16 -8.31 27.85 -1.96
C LYS A 16 -9.06 27.19 -0.80
N PHE A 17 -10.03 27.89 -0.22
CA PHE A 17 -10.83 27.36 0.89
C PHE A 17 -11.59 26.09 0.52
N ARG A 18 -12.21 26.06 -0.68
CA ARG A 18 -12.92 24.87 -1.17
C ARG A 18 -11.99 23.67 -1.34
N VAL A 19 -10.78 23.89 -1.84
CA VAL A 19 -9.77 22.84 -2.00
C VAL A 19 -9.30 22.34 -0.64
N GLU A 20 -9.01 23.23 0.30
CA GLU A 20 -8.58 22.84 1.66
C GLU A 20 -9.65 22.02 2.39
N LEU A 21 -10.93 22.42 2.30
CA LEU A 21 -12.03 21.65 2.88
C LEU A 21 -12.13 20.25 2.27
N TYR A 22 -11.93 20.13 0.95
CA TYR A 22 -11.95 18.84 0.28
C TYR A 22 -10.80 17.94 0.76
N ILE A 23 -9.57 18.47 0.82
CA ILE A 23 -8.39 17.72 1.30
C ILE A 23 -8.60 17.27 2.76
N LYS A 24 -9.18 18.11 3.61
CA LYS A 24 -9.49 17.76 5.01
C LYS A 24 -10.47 16.59 5.14
N GLY A 25 -11.35 16.38 4.15
CA GLY A 25 -12.28 15.25 4.12
C GLY A 25 -11.70 13.95 3.59
N LEU A 26 -10.45 13.94 3.10
CA LEU A 26 -9.81 12.73 2.57
C LEU A 26 -9.30 11.81 3.69
N PRO A 27 -9.20 10.48 3.43
CA PRO A 27 -8.53 9.55 4.33
C PRO A 27 -7.09 9.97 4.61
N GLU A 28 -6.61 9.77 5.84
CA GLU A 28 -5.29 10.25 6.30
C GLU A 28 -4.13 9.80 5.40
N VAL A 29 -4.22 8.57 4.89
CA VAL A 29 -3.23 7.96 3.97
C VAL A 29 -3.04 8.78 2.68
N ILE A 30 -4.10 9.41 2.18
CA ILE A 30 -4.11 10.17 0.93
C ILE A 30 -3.95 11.67 1.22
N LYS A 31 -4.49 12.12 2.36
CA LYS A 31 -4.49 13.51 2.79
C LYS A 31 -3.08 14.10 2.88
N GLY A 32 -2.09 13.34 3.36
CA GLY A 32 -0.69 13.78 3.40
C GLY A 32 -0.14 14.12 2.01
N GLU A 33 -0.27 13.18 1.07
CA GLU A 33 0.18 13.34 -0.32
C GLU A 33 -0.60 14.47 -1.05
N ALA A 34 -1.92 14.50 -0.90
CA ALA A 34 -2.77 15.53 -1.49
C ALA A 34 -2.45 16.94 -0.97
N THR A 35 -2.09 17.07 0.32
CA THR A 35 -1.66 18.35 0.93
C THR A 35 -0.32 18.79 0.37
N SER A 36 0.64 17.86 0.22
CA SER A 36 1.97 18.12 -0.33
C SER A 36 1.91 18.61 -1.78
N SER A 37 1.01 18.05 -2.59
CA SER A 37 0.85 18.42 -4.00
C SER A 37 0.20 19.80 -4.23
N ARG A 38 -0.47 20.36 -3.22
CA ARG A 38 -1.07 21.72 -3.24
C ARG A 38 -1.91 22.01 -4.49
N PRO A 39 -3.01 21.27 -4.71
CA PRO A 39 -3.85 21.47 -5.89
C PRO A 39 -4.39 22.89 -5.99
N ALA A 40 -4.42 23.43 -7.21
CA ALA A 40 -4.96 24.76 -7.48
C ALA A 40 -6.50 24.76 -7.56
N MET A 41 -7.09 23.63 -7.95
CA MET A 41 -8.52 23.47 -8.16
C MET A 41 -9.06 22.18 -7.53
N LEU A 42 -10.36 22.18 -7.25
CA LEU A 42 -11.06 21.03 -6.68
C LEU A 42 -10.97 19.80 -7.59
N ASN A 43 -11.05 19.99 -8.91
CA ASN A 43 -10.95 18.91 -9.88
C ASN A 43 -9.56 18.26 -9.87
N ASP A 44 -8.50 19.04 -9.67
CA ASP A 44 -7.15 18.50 -9.53
C ASP A 44 -7.02 17.69 -8.24
N ALA A 45 -7.55 18.20 -7.13
CA ALA A 45 -7.59 17.47 -5.86
C ALA A 45 -8.34 16.14 -5.99
N ALA A 46 -9.47 16.12 -6.69
CA ALA A 46 -10.27 14.91 -6.93
C ALA A 46 -9.54 13.90 -7.81
N ARG A 47 -8.92 14.35 -8.91
CA ARG A 47 -8.13 13.47 -9.79
C ARG A 47 -6.94 12.87 -9.06
N MET A 48 -6.23 13.66 -8.25
CA MET A 48 -5.12 13.14 -7.45
C MET A 48 -5.55 12.13 -6.41
N ALA A 49 -6.65 12.41 -5.68
CA ALA A 49 -7.19 11.46 -4.72
C ALA A 49 -7.52 10.12 -5.40
N HIS A 50 -8.11 10.16 -6.60
CA HIS A 50 -8.39 8.97 -7.39
C HIS A 50 -7.11 8.19 -7.74
N THR A 51 -6.13 8.85 -8.37
CA THR A 51 -4.87 8.19 -8.75
C THR A 51 -4.11 7.61 -7.55
N LEU A 52 -4.10 8.32 -6.42
CA LEU A 52 -3.46 7.83 -5.19
C LEU A 52 -4.17 6.58 -4.64
N MET A 53 -5.50 6.53 -4.70
CA MET A 53 -6.25 5.32 -4.33
C MET A 53 -5.88 4.13 -5.21
N GLU A 54 -5.83 4.33 -6.53
CA GLU A 54 -5.46 3.28 -7.48
C GLU A 54 -4.04 2.76 -7.24
N GLN A 55 -3.07 3.67 -7.05
CA GLN A 55 -1.69 3.31 -6.75
C GLN A 55 -1.56 2.49 -5.46
N MET A 56 -2.29 2.88 -4.41
CA MET A 56 -2.26 2.16 -3.13
C MET A 56 -2.87 0.77 -3.23
N ILE A 57 -3.96 0.60 -4.00
CA ILE A 57 -4.56 -0.71 -4.27
C ILE A 57 -3.59 -1.59 -5.05
N GLN A 58 -2.99 -1.05 -6.11
CA GLN A 58 -2.04 -1.77 -6.95
C GLN A 58 -0.80 -2.21 -6.16
N ALA A 59 -0.20 -1.32 -5.37
CA ALA A 59 0.97 -1.62 -4.55
C ALA A 59 0.67 -2.70 -3.49
N LYS A 60 -0.54 -2.71 -2.92
CA LYS A 60 -0.97 -3.78 -2.01
C LYS A 60 -1.08 -5.13 -2.73
N ASN A 61 -1.68 -5.15 -3.91
CA ASN A 61 -1.82 -6.37 -4.71
C ASN A 61 -0.46 -6.93 -5.14
N GLU A 62 0.47 -6.07 -5.53
CA GLU A 62 1.85 -6.46 -5.88
C GLU A 62 2.59 -7.06 -4.68
N ARG A 63 2.48 -6.45 -3.50
CA ARG A 63 3.09 -7.00 -2.27
C ARG A 63 2.53 -8.37 -1.91
N VAL A 64 1.22 -8.56 -2.04
CA VAL A 64 0.56 -9.85 -1.75
C VAL A 64 1.00 -10.92 -2.76
N THR A 65 1.03 -10.59 -4.05
CA THR A 65 1.45 -11.54 -5.09
C THR A 65 2.92 -11.93 -4.95
N GLU A 66 3.80 -10.98 -4.66
CA GLU A 66 5.22 -11.26 -4.42
C GLU A 66 5.44 -12.09 -3.14
N GLY A 67 4.74 -11.77 -2.05
CA GLY A 67 4.76 -12.57 -0.83
C GLY A 67 4.31 -14.02 -1.06
N ASN A 68 3.26 -14.21 -1.86
CA ASN A 68 2.75 -15.54 -2.23
C ASN A 68 3.76 -16.32 -3.10
N LYS A 69 4.39 -15.68 -4.08
CA LYS A 69 5.45 -16.30 -4.89
C LYS A 69 6.63 -16.77 -4.03
N LYS A 70 7.10 -15.93 -3.10
CA LYS A 70 8.18 -16.28 -2.19
C LYS A 70 7.80 -17.46 -1.29
N ARG A 71 6.58 -17.46 -0.74
CA ARG A 71 6.07 -18.56 0.09
C ARG A 71 5.97 -19.88 -0.69
N TRP A 72 5.46 -19.84 -1.93
CA TRP A 72 5.40 -21.00 -2.82
C TRP A 72 6.79 -21.58 -3.11
N LYS A 73 7.77 -20.72 -3.42
CA LYS A 73 9.16 -21.15 -3.66
C LYS A 73 9.79 -21.82 -2.44
N ASN A 74 9.58 -21.25 -1.25
CA ASN A 74 10.11 -21.81 -0.01
C ASN A 74 9.49 -23.17 0.34
N ASN A 75 8.18 -23.34 0.11
CA ASN A 75 7.51 -24.62 0.34
C ASN A 75 8.04 -25.73 -0.59
N ASN A 76 8.30 -25.41 -1.86
CA ASN A 76 8.79 -26.39 -2.82
C ASN A 76 10.30 -26.71 -2.68
N GLN A 77 11.08 -25.83 -2.02
CA GLN A 77 12.50 -26.11 -1.74
C GLN A 77 12.69 -27.01 -0.51
N GLY A 78 11.69 -27.14 0.37
CA GLY A 78 11.73 -28.03 1.53
C GLY A 78 11.44 -29.51 1.23
N GLU A 79 10.95 -29.82 0.02
CA GLU A 79 10.61 -31.20 -0.38
C GLU A 79 11.78 -31.96 -1.01
N ASN A 80 12.88 -31.28 -1.36
CA ASN A 80 14.12 -31.90 -1.84
C ASN A 80 15.14 -32.11 -0.71
N ASN A 81 14.70 -32.69 0.41
CA ASN A 81 15.64 -33.38 1.27
C ASN A 81 15.98 -34.70 0.61
N ASN A 82 17.08 -34.62 -0.12
CA ASN A 82 17.78 -35.72 -0.75
C ASN A 82 17.84 -36.93 0.19
N CYS A 83 16.99 -37.91 -0.06
CA CYS A 83 17.07 -39.25 0.51
C CYS A 83 18.00 -40.14 -0.31
N ASP A 84 18.89 -39.56 -1.14
CA ASP A 84 19.99 -40.31 -1.72
C ASP A 84 21.10 -40.43 -0.68
N ASN A 85 21.17 -41.57 0.01
CA ASN A 85 22.27 -42.49 -0.23
C ASN A 85 22.03 -43.83 0.49
N ASN A 86 21.86 -44.85 -0.34
CA ASN A 86 22.30 -46.24 -0.21
C ASN A 86 22.74 -46.78 1.17
N ASN A 87 22.21 -47.97 1.45
CA ASN A 87 22.56 -48.95 2.49
C ASN A 87 22.11 -48.69 3.94
N ASN A 88 21.05 -49.44 4.28
CA ASN A 88 20.80 -50.18 5.53
C ASN A 88 21.24 -49.49 6.82
N ASN A 89 20.24 -48.97 7.55
CA ASN A 89 20.29 -48.49 8.94
C ASN A 89 20.39 -46.96 9.12
N ARG A 90 19.31 -46.23 8.78
CA ARG A 90 19.05 -44.89 9.34
C ARG A 90 17.59 -44.73 9.75
N LYS A 91 17.27 -45.18 10.98
CA LYS A 91 16.06 -44.79 11.72
C LYS A 91 16.13 -43.35 12.24
N ASN A 92 16.54 -42.38 11.43
CA ASN A 92 16.66 -41.00 11.89
C ASN A 92 16.41 -39.98 10.77
N CYS A 93 15.26 -40.10 10.09
CA CYS A 93 14.72 -38.97 9.35
C CYS A 93 14.00 -38.09 10.37
N GLY A 94 14.58 -36.92 10.63
CA GLY A 94 14.26 -36.03 11.72
C GLY A 94 12.78 -35.67 11.79
N ASN A 95 12.28 -35.66 13.02
CA ASN A 95 11.03 -35.05 13.44
C ASN A 95 10.89 -33.63 12.85
N TYR A 96 10.12 -33.49 11.77
CA TYR A 96 9.52 -32.22 11.42
C TYR A 96 8.45 -31.91 12.47
N ARG A 97 8.91 -31.41 13.61
CA ARG A 97 8.07 -30.82 14.63
C ARG A 97 7.45 -29.58 14.00
N ASP A 98 6.16 -29.67 13.73
CA ASP A 98 5.26 -28.58 13.35
C ASP A 98 5.51 -27.35 14.22
N ASN A 99 6.34 -26.44 13.74
CA ASN A 99 6.45 -25.09 14.28
C ASN A 99 5.68 -24.14 13.37
N ASN A 100 4.38 -24.41 13.20
CA ASN A 100 3.44 -23.40 12.71
C ASN A 100 3.07 -22.47 13.88
N HIS A 101 4.05 -21.75 14.41
CA HIS A 101 3.77 -20.61 15.28
C HIS A 101 3.27 -19.47 14.40
N HIS A 102 1.95 -19.42 14.25
CA HIS A 102 1.21 -18.28 13.72
C HIS A 102 1.64 -17.01 14.44
N ASN A 103 2.54 -16.26 13.82
CA ASN A 103 2.85 -14.91 14.27
C ASN A 103 1.76 -13.98 13.72
N GLN A 104 0.72 -13.77 14.52
CA GLN A 104 -0.20 -12.66 14.36
C GLN A 104 0.58 -11.36 14.50
N TYR A 105 0.97 -10.75 13.39
CA TYR A 105 1.30 -9.34 13.40
C TYR A 105 0.06 -8.52 13.08
N ASN A 106 -0.32 -7.77 14.12
CA ASN A 106 -1.32 -6.71 14.17
C ASN A 106 -1.46 -5.92 12.86
N GLN A 107 -2.70 -5.82 12.41
CA GLN A 107 -3.17 -4.68 11.65
C GLN A 107 -3.43 -3.54 12.64
N ARG A 108 -2.58 -2.52 12.62
CA ARG A 108 -2.90 -1.18 13.12
C ARG A 108 -2.26 -0.15 12.20
#